data_AF-A0A6G7NS06-F1
#
_entry.id   AF-A0A6G7NS06-F1
#
_cell.length_a   1.000
_cell.length_b   1.000
_cell.length_c   1.000
_cell.angle_alpha   90.00
_cell.angle_beta   90.00
_cell.angle_gamma   90.00
#
_symmetry.space_group_name_H-M   'P 1'
#
loop_
_entity.id
_entity.type
_entity.pdbx_description
1 polymer ?
#
loop_
_entity_poly.entity_id
_entity_poly.type
_entity_poly.pdbx_seq_one_letter_code
_entity_poly.pdbx_strand_id
1 'polypeptide(L)' 'MLTLGGKTYTFDSFECAIHLLAPVCGHCGCRIIGHGQEVDGRFFCCVHCAETDGVVGLRDRL' A
#
# COMPACT_ATOMS: atom_id res chain seq x y z
N MET A 1 3.27 -13.99 -13.78
CA MET A 1 2.11 -14.57 -13.06
C MET A 1 2.28 -14.27 -11.58
N LEU A 2 1.23 -13.78 -10.91
CA LEU A 2 1.23 -13.45 -9.49
C LEU A 2 -0.04 -14.00 -8.84
N THR A 3 0.09 -14.60 -7.66
CA THR A 3 -1.05 -15.19 -6.93
C THR A 3 -1.29 -14.40 -5.64
N LEU A 4 -2.52 -13.90 -5.47
CA LEU A 4 -2.94 -13.13 -4.31
C LEU A 4 -4.31 -13.62 -3.85
N GLY A 5 -4.47 -13.95 -2.56
CA GLY A 5 -5.75 -14.40 -2.01
C GLY A 5 -6.37 -15.60 -2.73
N GLY A 6 -5.54 -16.52 -3.24
CA GLY A 6 -5.99 -17.69 -4.01
C GLY A 6 -6.40 -17.41 -5.46
N LYS A 7 -6.32 -16.15 -5.92
CA LYS A 7 -6.53 -15.77 -7.32
C LYS A 7 -5.20 -15.60 -8.03
N THR A 8 -5.13 -16.12 -9.24
CA THR A 8 -3.95 -16.01 -10.11
C THR A 8 -4.18 -14.93 -11.16
N TYR A 9 -3.17 -14.09 -11.33
CA TYR A 9 -3.15 -13.01 -12.31
C TYR A 9 -1.94 -13.14 -13.24
N THR A 10 -2.12 -12.77 -14.50
CA THR A 10 -1.03 -12.62 -15.46
C THR A 10 -1.01 -11.16 -15.90
N PHE A 11 0.18 -10.57 -15.90
CA PHE A 11 0.42 -9.18 -16.28
C PHE A 11 1.58 -9.13 -17.25
N ASP A 12 1.53 -8.18 -18.18
CA ASP A 12 2.59 -7.96 -19.16
C ASP A 12 3.81 -7.26 -18.54
N SER A 13 3.64 -6.56 -17.41
CA SER A 13 4.71 -5.87 -16.68
C SER A 13 4.42 -5.75 -15.19
N PHE A 14 5.44 -5.39 -14.39
CA PHE A 14 5.27 -5.10 -12.96
C PHE A 14 4.38 -3.88 -12.72
N GLU A 15 4.46 -2.87 -13.59
CA GLU A 15 3.63 -1.67 -13.47
C GLU A 15 2.14 -2.01 -13.57
N CYS A 16 1.74 -2.89 -14.49
CA CYS A 16 0.36 -3.35 -14.59
C CYS A 16 -0.09 -4.09 -13.32
N ALA A 17 0.78 -4.91 -12.74
CA ALA A 17 0.51 -5.62 -11.50
C ALA A 17 0.33 -4.64 -10.32
N ILE A 18 1.22 -3.67 -10.18
CA ILE A 18 1.19 -2.64 -9.15
C ILE A 18 -0.08 -1.79 -9.28
N HIS A 19 -0.41 -1.34 -10.49
CA HIS A 19 -1.62 -0.54 -10.71
C HIS A 19 -2.90 -1.26 -10.30
N LEU A 20 -2.99 -2.58 -10.54
CA LEU A 20 -4.19 -3.34 -10.18
C LEU A 20 -4.21 -3.75 -8.71
N LEU A 21 -3.08 -4.18 -8.17
CA LEU A 21 -3.05 -4.94 -6.90
C LEU A 21 -2.48 -4.16 -5.71
N ALA A 22 -1.67 -3.13 -5.94
CA ALA A 22 -1.07 -2.39 -4.83
C ALA A 22 -2.11 -1.49 -4.15
N PRO A 23 -2.17 -1.48 -2.80
CA PRO A 23 -2.99 -0.53 -2.05
C PRO A 23 -2.65 0.91 -2.40
N VAL A 24 -3.61 1.80 -2.22
CA VAL A 24 -3.44 3.24 -2.42
C VAL A 24 -3.24 3.90 -1.07
N CYS A 25 -2.24 4.78 -0.97
CA CYS A 25 -2.04 5.60 0.21
C CYS A 25 -3.25 6.52 0.41
N GLY A 26 -3.89 6.45 1.57
CA GLY A 26 -5.06 7.25 1.93
C GLY A 26 -4.79 8.75 2.04
N HIS A 27 -3.52 9.17 2.04
CA HIS A 27 -3.11 10.57 2.08
C HIS A 27 -2.62 11.10 0.71
N CYS A 28 -1.54 10.53 0.17
CA CYS A 28 -0.91 11.05 -1.05
C CYS A 28 -1.35 10.34 -2.34
N GLY A 29 -2.17 9.29 -2.27
CA GLY A 29 -2.71 8.60 -3.44
C GLY A 29 -1.72 7.73 -4.22
N CYS A 30 -0.47 7.62 -3.80
CA CYS A 30 0.49 6.74 -4.46
C CYS A 30 0.18 5.26 -4.22
N ARG A 31 0.67 4.40 -5.14
CA ARG A 31 0.64 2.95 -4.95
C ARG A 31 1.69 2.54 -3.93
N ILE A 32 1.28 1.76 -2.94
CA ILE A 32 2.14 1.28 -1.87
C ILE A 32 2.84 0.01 -2.34
N ILE A 33 4.15 0.12 -2.57
CA ILE A 33 5.00 -0.97 -3.03
C ILE A 33 6.02 -1.25 -1.91
N GLY A 34 5.57 -1.85 -0.81
CA GLY A 34 6.41 -2.09 0.38
C GLY A 34 5.61 -2.28 1.67
N HIS A 35 6.26 -2.02 2.81
CA HIS A 35 5.67 -2.10 4.16
C HIS A 35 4.80 -0.87 4.45
N GLY A 36 3.69 -0.74 3.73
CA GLY A 36 2.68 0.26 4.08
C GLY A 36 2.15 0.02 5.49
N GLN A 37 1.73 1.10 6.13
CA GLN A 37 1.11 1.04 7.46
C GLN A 37 -0.40 0.98 7.30
N GLU A 38 -1.03 -0.03 7.90
CA GLU A 38 -2.49 -0.14 7.95
C GLU A 38 -2.99 0.32 9.32
N VAL A 39 -3.90 1.28 9.34
CA VAL A 39 -4.60 1.75 10.55
C VAL A 39 -6.08 1.92 10.26
N ASP A 40 -6.92 1.28 11.06
CA ASP A 40 -8.39 1.33 10.92
C ASP A 40 -8.89 1.06 9.49
N GLY A 41 -8.27 0.09 8.80
CA GLY A 41 -8.61 -0.30 7.43
C GLY A 41 -8.12 0.66 6.34
N ARG A 42 -7.32 1.67 6.70
CA ARG A 42 -6.69 2.61 5.77
C ARG A 42 -5.20 2.32 5.65
N PHE A 43 -4.70 2.41 4.42
CA PHE A 43 -3.30 2.15 4.12
C PHE A 43 -2.53 3.47 3.89
N PHE A 44 -1.30 3.54 4.38
CA PHE A 44 -0.42 4.69 4.20
C PHE A 44 0.97 4.24 3.74
N CYS A 45 1.59 4.99 2.84
CA CYS A 45 2.91 4.65 2.31
C CYS A 45 4.06 4.89 3.29
N CYS A 46 3.87 5.77 4.28
CA CYS A 46 4.85 6.08 5.30
C CYS A 46 4.18 6.72 6.54
N VAL A 47 4.94 6.84 7.64
CA VAL A 47 4.49 7.46 8.88
C VAL A 47 4.03 8.90 8.66
N HIS A 48 4.77 9.68 7.88
CA HIS A 48 4.41 11.08 7.60
C HIS A 48 3.02 11.22 6.95
N CYS A 49 2.69 10.35 5.99
CA CYS A 49 1.38 10.35 5.36
C CYS A 49 0.26 9.98 6.34
N ALA A 50 0.52 9.04 7.25
CA ALA A 50 -0.44 8.65 8.27
C ALA A 50 -0.64 9.76 9.33
N GLU A 51 0.43 10.37 9.81
CA GLU A 51 0.39 11.48 10.78
C GLU A 51 -0.31 12.72 10.23
N THR A 52 -0.08 13.03 8.95
CA THR A 52 -0.77 14.14 8.28
C THR A 52 -2.28 13.89 8.19
N ASP A 53 -2.69 12.62 8.24
CA ASP A 53 -4.08 12.22 8.28
C ASP A 53 -4.62 11.95 9.70
N GLY A 54 -3.89 12.44 10.72
CA GLY A 54 -4.30 12.37 12.12
C GLY A 54 -4.04 11.02 12.81
N VAL A 55 -3.35 10.09 12.15
CA VAL A 55 -2.95 8.82 12.76
C VAL A 55 -1.69 9.04 13.60
N VAL A 56 -1.79 8.80 14.91
CA VAL A 56 -0.69 9.02 15.85
C VAL A 56 -0.10 7.70 16.35
N GLY A 57 1.19 7.73 16.70
CA GLY A 57 1.86 6.60 17.37
C GLY A 57 2.34 5.49 16.45
N LEU A 58 2.31 5.68 15.12
CA LEU A 58 2.96 4.78 14.19
C LEU A 58 4.48 4.90 14.30
N ARG A 59 5.17 3.76 14.35
CA ARG A 59 6.63 3.70 14.23
C ARG A 59 6.99 2.92 12.99
N ASP A 60 7.83 3.52 12.17
CA ASP A 60 8.49 2.81 11.07
C ASP A 60 9.45 1.78 11.69
N ARG A 61 9.44 0.56 11.15
CA ARG A 61 10.38 -0.51 11.52
C ARG A 61 11.24 -0.78 10.30
N LEU A 62 12.20 0.11 10.07
CA LEU A 62 13.39 -0.25 9.28
C LEU A 62 14.37 -1.01 10.18
#